data_AF-A0A1C5L5L4-F1
#
_entry.id   AF-A0A1C5L5L4-F1
#
_cell.length_a   1.000
_cell.length_b   1.000
_cell.length_c   1.000
_cell.angle_alpha   90.00
_cell.angle_beta   90.00
_cell.angle_gamma   90.00
#
_symmetry.space_group_name_H-M   'P 1'
#
loop_
_entity.id
_entity.type
_entity.pdbx_description
1 polymer ?
#
loop_
_entity_poly.entity_id
_entity_poly.type
_entity_poly.pdbx_seq_one_letter_code
_entity_poly.pdbx_strand_id
1 'polypeptide(L)'
;MSVSDWISIICAGVALIVTVIIAVLQIRQSNRMERFEKRQDKRDEQRHQESVKAQAVSFISKYYKDRGLIPLCAIATMYNDLFYYNREMYREFCCCTKEVQNRILEYCDLDLRVSEYNIYEKCLVAIKSVLNKRFPDDKSVFYDGGKYFTRSLEYYADKPIPHQEFEYQNHITDVLANAFNSNDKKETPIQQLSVEYSFGSCKEIEACQLVTVIAEFAAIYGNKNKNIDKSYGSPGGYDGEVIETMEDLFLLALFEIYTNCVL
;
A
#
# COMPACT_ATOMS: atom_id res chain seq x y z
N MET A 1 86.09 -10.73 -4.07
CA MET A 1 84.87 -10.18 -3.45
C MET A 1 85.28 -9.23 -2.36
N SER A 2 84.79 -8.00 -2.42
CA SER A 2 85.06 -6.99 -1.40
C SER A 2 84.19 -7.27 -0.15
N VAL A 3 84.60 -6.76 1.01
CA VAL A 3 83.81 -6.82 2.26
C VAL A 3 82.41 -6.21 2.08
N SER A 4 82.26 -5.30 1.11
CA SER A 4 80.98 -4.70 0.72
C SER A 4 80.01 -5.69 0.07
N ASP A 5 80.49 -6.65 -0.73
CA ASP A 5 79.65 -7.59 -1.50
C ASP A 5 78.99 -8.64 -0.58
N TRP A 6 79.82 -9.41 0.15
CA TRP A 6 79.78 -9.37 1.62
C TRP A 6 78.46 -9.08 2.34
N ILE A 7 78.45 -7.86 2.87
CA ILE A 7 77.40 -7.21 3.64
C ILE A 7 76.12 -7.07 2.81
N SER A 8 76.23 -6.80 1.51
CA SER A 8 75.09 -6.60 0.62
C SER A 8 74.23 -7.86 0.47
N ILE A 9 74.87 -9.03 0.33
CA ILE A 9 74.18 -10.32 0.22
C ILE A 9 73.45 -10.68 1.52
N ILE A 10 74.08 -10.44 2.68
CA ILE A 10 73.43 -10.68 3.97
C ILE A 10 72.25 -9.75 4.17
N CYS A 11 72.42 -8.46 3.85
CA CYS A 11 71.36 -7.46 3.98
C CYS A 11 70.15 -7.84 3.11
N ALA A 12 70.38 -8.29 1.87
CA ALA A 12 69.34 -8.78 0.98
C ALA A 12 68.64 -10.04 1.53
N GLY A 13 69.39 -10.98 2.11
CA GLY A 13 68.84 -12.19 2.73
C GLY A 13 67.93 -11.88 3.93
N VAL A 14 68.37 -10.96 4.80
CA VAL A 14 67.57 -10.51 5.96
C VAL A 14 66.32 -9.76 5.50
N ALA A 15 66.45 -8.88 4.51
CA ALA A 15 65.31 -8.15 3.95
C ALA A 15 64.24 -9.11 3.39
N LEU A 16 64.64 -10.15 2.65
CA LEU A 16 63.72 -11.14 2.10
C LEU A 16 62.99 -11.92 3.20
N ILE A 17 63.69 -12.33 4.26
CA ILE A 17 63.08 -13.02 5.41
C ILE A 17 62.02 -12.13 6.08
N VAL A 18 62.35 -10.86 6.30
CA VAL A 18 61.41 -9.88 6.88
C VAL A 18 60.17 -9.73 5.98
N THR A 19 60.35 -9.62 4.67
CA THR A 19 59.23 -9.52 3.72
C THR A 19 58.33 -10.75 3.75
N VAL A 20 58.90 -11.96 3.80
CA VAL A 20 58.13 -13.21 3.89
C VAL A 20 57.32 -13.28 5.19
N ILE A 21 57.92 -12.88 6.33
CA ILE A 21 57.22 -12.85 7.62
C ILE A 21 56.04 -11.85 7.58
N ILE A 22 56.26 -10.65 7.04
CA ILE A 22 55.22 -9.63 6.91
C ILE A 22 54.08 -10.15 6.02
N ALA A 23 54.39 -10.78 4.88
CA ALA A 23 53.39 -11.34 3.98
C ALA A 23 52.53 -12.42 4.66
N VAL A 24 53.15 -13.34 5.41
CA VAL A 24 52.42 -14.38 6.15
C VAL A 24 51.52 -13.78 7.23
N LEU A 25 52.00 -12.77 7.96
CA LEU A 25 51.22 -12.06 8.98
C LEU A 25 50.04 -11.29 8.36
N GLN A 26 50.24 -10.63 7.22
CA GLN A 26 49.19 -9.93 6.48
C GLN A 26 48.09 -10.90 6.02
N ILE A 27 48.44 -12.06 5.46
CA ILE A 27 47.47 -13.08 5.04
C ILE A 27 46.68 -13.60 6.26
N ARG A 28 47.34 -13.87 7.37
CA ARG A 28 46.67 -14.37 8.58
C ARG A 28 45.75 -13.32 9.21
N GLN A 29 46.15 -12.05 9.21
CA GLN A 29 45.32 -10.94 9.66
C GLN A 29 44.12 -10.72 8.73
N SER A 30 44.32 -10.76 7.41
CA SER A 30 43.25 -10.64 6.41
C SER A 30 42.19 -11.75 6.58
N ASN A 31 42.62 -13.02 6.66
CA ASN A 31 41.71 -14.15 6.90
C ASN A 31 40.98 -14.05 8.24
N ARG A 32 41.61 -13.47 9.26
CA ARG A 32 40.97 -13.21 10.55
C ARG A 32 39.92 -12.12 10.39
N MET A 33 40.25 -11.02 9.72
CA MET A 33 39.35 -9.90 9.46
C MET A 33 38.11 -10.34 8.70
N GLU A 34 38.27 -11.08 7.60
CA GLU A 34 37.16 -11.58 6.79
C GLU A 34 36.19 -12.47 7.62
N ARG A 35 36.73 -13.28 8.53
CA ARG A 35 35.91 -14.11 9.45
C ARG A 35 35.20 -13.30 10.54
N PHE A 36 35.73 -12.13 10.90
CA PHE A 36 35.08 -11.21 11.82
C PHE A 36 33.98 -10.42 11.12
N GLU A 37 34.25 -9.89 9.92
CA GLU A 37 33.28 -9.21 9.06
C GLU A 37 32.07 -10.11 8.80
N LYS A 38 32.27 -11.35 8.31
CA LYS A 38 31.18 -12.32 8.09
C LYS A 38 30.34 -12.61 9.34
N ARG A 39 30.94 -12.54 10.54
CA ARG A 39 30.22 -12.75 11.81
C ARG A 39 29.48 -11.49 12.26
N GLN A 40 29.98 -10.32 11.91
CA GLN A 40 29.30 -9.07 12.16
C GLN A 40 28.11 -8.93 11.22
N ASP A 41 28.29 -9.13 9.92
CA ASP A 41 27.22 -9.07 8.93
C ASP A 41 26.06 -10.02 9.28
N LYS A 42 26.36 -11.26 9.67
CA LYS A 42 25.34 -12.22 10.11
C LYS A 42 24.58 -11.77 11.35
N ARG A 43 25.26 -11.16 12.31
CA ARG A 43 24.61 -10.65 13.54
C ARG A 43 23.80 -9.40 13.25
N ASP A 44 24.26 -8.56 12.34
CA ASP A 44 23.57 -7.33 11.94
C ASP A 44 22.30 -7.69 11.17
N GLU A 45 22.36 -8.67 10.27
CA GLU A 45 21.21 -9.24 9.57
C GLU A 45 20.21 -9.89 10.55
N GLN A 46 20.70 -10.69 11.52
CA GLN A 46 19.82 -11.28 12.54
C GLN A 46 19.10 -10.21 13.36
N ARG A 47 19.84 -9.19 13.84
CA ARG A 47 19.25 -8.07 14.59
C ARG A 47 18.26 -7.28 13.75
N HIS A 48 18.53 -7.10 12.46
CA HIS A 48 17.63 -6.45 11.52
C HIS A 48 16.32 -7.23 11.37
N GLN A 49 16.39 -8.54 11.12
CA GLN A 49 15.20 -9.40 11.00
C GLN A 49 14.40 -9.48 12.31
N GLU A 50 15.07 -9.54 13.46
CA GLU A 50 14.41 -9.48 14.78
C GLU A 50 13.72 -8.14 15.00
N SER A 51 14.35 -7.03 14.61
CA SER A 51 13.79 -5.69 14.68
C SER A 51 12.55 -5.53 13.79
N VAL A 52 12.61 -5.99 12.53
CA VAL A 52 11.48 -5.99 11.60
C VAL A 52 10.32 -6.79 12.16
N LYS A 53 10.58 -7.99 12.69
CA LYS A 53 9.57 -8.83 13.33
C LYS A 53 8.95 -8.12 14.55
N ALA A 54 9.78 -7.53 15.42
CA ALA A 54 9.31 -6.86 16.62
C ALA A 54 8.42 -5.66 16.28
N GLN A 55 8.81 -4.84 15.30
CA GLN A 55 8.02 -3.71 14.83
C GLN A 55 6.67 -4.16 14.25
N ALA A 56 6.67 -5.18 13.39
CA ALA A 56 5.44 -5.71 12.80
C ALA A 56 4.48 -6.27 13.86
N VAL A 57 4.99 -7.07 14.80
CA VAL A 57 4.17 -7.62 15.91
C VAL A 57 3.65 -6.50 16.82
N SER A 58 4.49 -5.49 17.11
CA SER A 58 4.08 -4.34 17.93
C SER A 58 2.94 -3.56 17.28
N PHE A 59 3.02 -3.31 15.96
CA PHE A 59 1.97 -2.62 15.22
C PHE A 59 0.65 -3.41 15.26
N ILE A 60 0.68 -4.70 14.92
CA ILE A 60 -0.51 -5.57 14.92
C ILE A 60 -1.11 -5.67 16.33
N SER A 61 -0.28 -5.78 17.36
CA SER A 61 -0.74 -5.86 18.75
C SER A 61 -1.40 -4.56 19.20
N LYS A 62 -0.84 -3.41 18.81
CA LYS A 62 -1.39 -2.09 19.13
C LYS A 62 -2.77 -1.89 18.48
N TYR A 63 -2.91 -2.28 17.22
CA TYR A 63 -4.14 -2.11 16.44
C TYR A 63 -4.94 -3.41 16.29
N TYR A 64 -4.86 -4.32 17.26
CA TYR A 64 -5.49 -5.64 17.14
C TYR A 64 -7.01 -5.57 16.92
N LYS A 65 -7.67 -4.59 17.53
CA LYS A 65 -9.12 -4.34 17.38
C LYS A 65 -9.49 -3.77 16.01
N ASP A 66 -8.55 -3.13 15.33
CA ASP A 66 -8.73 -2.47 14.03
C ASP A 66 -7.97 -3.21 12.91
N ARG A 67 -7.60 -4.48 13.13
CA ARG A 67 -6.68 -5.24 12.25
C ARG A 67 -7.21 -5.50 10.84
N GLY A 68 -8.52 -5.55 10.66
CA GLY A 68 -9.21 -5.59 9.37
C GLY A 68 -9.04 -4.30 8.57
N LEU A 69 -8.63 -3.17 9.16
CA LEU A 69 -8.27 -1.94 8.46
C LEU A 69 -6.81 -1.93 7.96
N ILE A 70 -6.01 -2.96 8.27
CA ILE A 70 -4.63 -3.09 7.79
C ILE A 70 -4.51 -2.99 6.25
N PRO A 71 -5.41 -3.56 5.43
CA PRO A 71 -5.36 -3.36 3.98
C PRO A 71 -5.48 -1.88 3.58
N LEU A 72 -6.27 -1.07 4.30
CA LEU A 72 -6.38 0.37 4.05
C LEU A 72 -5.09 1.11 4.39
N CYS A 73 -4.31 0.64 5.36
CA CYS A 73 -2.98 1.19 5.66
C CYS A 73 -2.02 1.02 4.48
N ALA A 74 -2.06 -0.13 3.80
CA ALA A 74 -1.28 -0.37 2.60
C ALA A 74 -1.73 0.54 1.46
N ILE A 75 -3.03 0.72 1.27
CA ILE A 75 -3.59 1.62 0.25
C ILE A 75 -3.22 3.08 0.54
N ALA A 76 -3.27 3.52 1.79
CA ALA A 76 -2.80 4.84 2.21
C ALA A 76 -1.32 5.06 1.83
N THR A 77 -0.46 4.08 2.13
CA THR A 77 0.96 4.14 1.74
C THR A 77 1.14 4.21 0.22
N MET A 78 0.40 3.38 -0.53
CA MET A 78 0.50 3.34 -2.00
C MET A 78 -0.15 4.55 -2.69
N TYR A 79 -1.11 5.21 -2.04
CA TYR A 79 -1.67 6.48 -2.50
C TYR A 79 -0.66 7.61 -2.32
N ASN A 80 -0.28 7.88 -1.07
CA ASN A 80 0.70 8.91 -0.70
C ASN A 80 1.12 8.69 0.77
N ASP A 81 2.35 8.23 0.98
CA ASP A 81 2.93 7.96 2.30
C ASP A 81 3.31 9.23 3.08
N LEU A 82 3.37 10.39 2.41
CA LEU A 82 3.62 11.69 3.00
C LEU A 82 2.33 12.45 3.37
N PHE A 83 1.16 11.91 3.02
CA PHE A 83 -0.11 12.53 3.37
C PHE A 83 -0.39 12.43 4.87
N TYR A 84 -0.92 13.50 5.45
CA TYR A 84 -1.31 13.52 6.87
C TYR A 84 -2.69 12.90 7.07
N TYR A 85 -2.75 11.57 7.13
CA TYR A 85 -3.99 10.84 7.43
C TYR A 85 -4.49 11.17 8.84
N ASN A 86 -5.80 11.24 9.05
CA ASN A 86 -6.43 11.54 10.33
C ASN A 86 -6.39 10.35 11.28
N ARG A 87 -6.57 9.13 10.77
CA ARG A 87 -6.46 7.92 11.60
C ARG A 87 -4.99 7.64 11.94
N GLU A 88 -4.71 7.49 13.23
CA GLU A 88 -3.34 7.25 13.74
C GLU A 88 -2.71 6.00 13.14
N MET A 89 -3.50 4.94 13.01
CA MET A 89 -3.08 3.66 12.43
C MET A 89 -2.49 3.82 11.02
N TYR A 90 -3.13 4.62 10.16
CA TYR A 90 -2.65 4.86 8.80
C TYR A 90 -1.33 5.62 8.82
N ARG A 91 -1.21 6.68 9.63
CA ARG A 91 0.04 7.44 9.76
C ARG A 91 1.20 6.58 10.25
N GLU A 92 0.98 5.78 11.29
CA GLU A 92 2.04 4.93 11.86
C GLU A 92 2.51 3.86 10.87
N PHE A 93 1.58 3.30 10.09
CA PHE A 93 1.94 2.36 9.05
C PHE A 93 2.74 3.03 7.92
N CYS A 94 2.36 4.23 7.48
CA CYS A 94 3.11 5.01 6.50
C CYS A 94 4.54 5.33 6.97
N CYS A 95 4.76 5.50 8.28
CA CYS A 95 6.09 5.73 8.85
C CYS A 95 6.97 4.46 8.94
N CYS A 96 6.39 3.27 8.77
CA CYS A 96 7.16 2.02 8.78
C CYS A 96 7.99 1.87 7.50
N THR A 97 9.09 1.13 7.56
CA THR A 97 9.82 0.77 6.33
C THR A 97 8.97 -0.18 5.48
N LYS A 98 9.18 -0.17 4.15
CA LYS A 98 8.50 -1.09 3.22
C LYS A 98 8.62 -2.57 3.62
N GLU A 99 9.74 -2.95 4.24
CA GLU A 99 9.95 -4.31 4.77
C GLU A 99 9.03 -4.60 5.97
N VAL A 100 8.92 -3.67 6.92
CA VAL A 100 8.00 -3.79 8.06
C VAL A 100 6.55 -3.79 7.61
N GLN A 101 6.16 -2.88 6.71
CA GLN A 101 4.81 -2.80 6.12
C GLN A 101 4.41 -4.13 5.48
N ASN A 102 5.27 -4.69 4.62
CA ASN A 102 4.98 -5.97 3.98
C ASN A 102 5.03 -7.15 4.94
N ARG A 103 5.82 -7.10 6.03
CA ARG A 103 5.80 -8.11 7.08
C ARG A 103 4.50 -8.06 7.89
N ILE A 104 3.94 -6.88 8.14
CA ILE A 104 2.63 -6.72 8.78
C ILE A 104 1.56 -7.40 7.93
N LEU A 105 1.52 -7.10 6.62
CA LEU A 105 0.55 -7.70 5.69
C LEU A 105 0.67 -9.23 5.65
N GLU A 106 1.90 -9.75 5.66
CA GLU A 106 2.16 -11.19 5.71
C GLU A 106 1.65 -11.85 7.00
N TYR A 107 1.88 -11.24 8.16
CA TYR A 107 1.35 -11.76 9.44
C TYR A 107 -0.17 -11.66 9.56
N CYS A 108 -0.82 -10.89 8.70
CA CYS A 108 -2.27 -10.83 8.57
C CYS A 108 -2.82 -11.76 7.50
N ASP A 109 -1.98 -12.65 6.93
CA ASP A 109 -2.35 -13.59 5.87
C ASP A 109 -2.97 -12.90 4.64
N LEU A 110 -2.42 -11.72 4.27
CA LEU A 110 -2.86 -10.94 3.12
C LEU A 110 -1.89 -11.11 1.94
N ASP A 111 -2.46 -11.34 0.76
CA ASP A 111 -1.74 -11.34 -0.53
C ASP A 111 -1.43 -9.93 -1.04
N LEU A 112 -2.01 -8.90 -0.39
CA LEU A 112 -1.73 -7.50 -0.69
C LEU A 112 -0.29 -7.16 -0.28
N ARG A 113 0.42 -6.41 -1.12
CA ARG A 113 1.78 -5.93 -0.84
C ARG A 113 1.91 -4.46 -1.20
N VAL A 114 2.58 -3.69 -0.35
CA VAL A 114 3.05 -2.35 -0.71
C VAL A 114 4.15 -2.53 -1.75
N SER A 115 3.87 -2.19 -3.00
CA SER A 115 4.75 -2.48 -4.13
C SER A 115 5.07 -1.24 -4.98
N GLU A 116 4.05 -0.46 -5.30
CA GLU A 116 4.10 0.79 -6.08
C GLU A 116 3.52 1.97 -5.29
N TYR A 117 3.83 3.20 -5.71
CA TYR A 117 3.38 4.45 -5.09
C TYR A 117 2.64 5.31 -6.12
N ASN A 118 1.80 6.23 -5.66
CA ASN A 118 0.96 7.10 -6.47
C ASN A 118 -0.04 6.33 -7.36
N ILE A 119 -0.70 5.32 -6.79
CA ILE A 119 -1.63 4.44 -7.53
C ILE A 119 -2.91 5.13 -8.02
N TYR A 120 -3.18 6.36 -7.57
CA TYR A 120 -4.44 7.07 -7.82
C TYR A 120 -4.81 7.14 -9.31
N GLU A 121 -3.90 7.61 -10.17
CA GLU A 121 -4.18 7.77 -11.60
C GLU A 121 -4.47 6.42 -12.28
N LYS A 122 -3.73 5.38 -11.87
CA LYS A 122 -3.93 4.00 -12.36
C LYS A 122 -5.32 3.48 -11.98
N CYS A 123 -5.72 3.68 -10.73
CA CYS A 123 -7.05 3.33 -10.24
C CYS A 123 -8.15 4.13 -10.96
N LEU A 124 -7.96 5.44 -11.13
CA LEU A 124 -8.92 6.32 -11.80
C LEU A 124 -9.14 5.91 -13.27
N VAL A 125 -8.06 5.59 -13.99
CA VAL A 125 -8.16 5.07 -15.37
C VAL A 125 -8.88 3.71 -15.40
N ALA A 126 -8.57 2.81 -14.46
CA ALA A 126 -9.17 1.49 -14.40
C ALA A 126 -10.69 1.57 -14.16
N ILE A 127 -11.15 2.34 -13.17
CA ILE A 127 -12.58 2.44 -12.85
C ILE A 127 -13.37 3.15 -13.97
N LYS A 128 -12.79 4.18 -14.60
CA LYS A 128 -13.37 4.80 -15.79
C LYS A 128 -13.52 3.80 -16.94
N SER A 129 -12.53 2.94 -17.13
CA SER A 129 -12.59 1.89 -18.17
C SER A 129 -13.71 0.88 -17.89
N VAL A 130 -13.86 0.44 -16.64
CA VAL A 130 -14.94 -0.46 -16.22
C VAL A 130 -16.31 0.15 -16.55
N LEU A 131 -16.53 1.39 -16.12
CA LEU A 131 -17.80 2.09 -16.33
C LEU A 131 -18.06 2.34 -17.81
N ASN A 132 -17.11 2.89 -18.56
CA ASN A 132 -17.29 3.16 -20.00
C ASN A 132 -17.53 1.88 -20.82
N LYS A 133 -16.96 0.74 -20.39
CA LYS A 133 -17.19 -0.55 -21.05
C LYS A 133 -18.61 -1.09 -20.80
N ARG A 134 -19.15 -0.85 -19.60
CA ARG A 134 -20.45 -1.35 -19.17
C ARG A 134 -21.59 -0.42 -19.59
N PHE A 135 -21.40 0.87 -19.40
CA PHE A 135 -22.38 1.94 -19.60
C PHE A 135 -21.76 3.06 -20.45
N PRO A 136 -21.49 2.81 -21.75
CA PRO A 136 -20.80 3.75 -22.62
C PRO A 136 -21.55 5.08 -22.83
N ASP A 137 -22.87 5.06 -22.70
CA ASP A 137 -23.74 6.22 -22.91
C ASP A 137 -24.09 6.95 -21.60
N ASP A 138 -23.59 6.47 -20.45
CA ASP A 138 -23.86 7.05 -19.13
C ASP A 138 -22.96 8.27 -18.84
N LYS A 139 -23.42 9.14 -17.95
CA LYS A 139 -22.68 10.32 -17.52
C LYS A 139 -21.58 9.91 -16.55
N SER A 140 -20.35 10.38 -16.82
CA SER A 140 -19.25 10.19 -15.87
C SER A 140 -19.32 11.18 -14.71
N VAL A 141 -19.23 10.67 -13.48
CA VAL A 141 -19.00 11.46 -12.26
C VAL A 141 -17.50 11.71 -11.99
N PHE A 142 -16.61 11.10 -12.78
CA PHE A 142 -15.15 11.20 -12.62
C PHE A 142 -14.52 12.24 -13.57
N TYR A 143 -15.18 13.36 -13.79
CA TYR A 143 -14.62 14.48 -14.57
C TYR A 143 -13.56 15.25 -13.78
N ASP A 144 -12.81 16.14 -14.46
CA ASP A 144 -11.74 16.95 -13.87
C ASP A 144 -10.77 16.14 -12.99
N GLY A 145 -10.28 15.01 -13.49
CA GLY A 145 -9.36 14.14 -12.75
C GLY A 145 -9.99 13.37 -11.57
N GLY A 146 -11.32 13.22 -11.55
CA GLY A 146 -12.01 12.59 -10.43
C GLY A 146 -12.16 13.53 -9.23
N LYS A 147 -12.32 14.83 -9.50
CA LYS A 147 -12.38 15.93 -8.51
C LYS A 147 -13.08 15.58 -7.19
N TYR A 148 -14.31 15.06 -7.24
CA TYR A 148 -15.06 14.75 -6.01
C TYR A 148 -14.54 13.51 -5.29
N PHE A 149 -13.97 12.55 -6.01
CA PHE A 149 -13.33 11.39 -5.40
C PHE A 149 -12.07 11.80 -4.62
N THR A 150 -11.20 12.63 -5.21
CA THR A 150 -10.00 13.12 -4.51
C THR A 150 -10.34 14.03 -3.32
N ARG A 151 -11.36 14.89 -3.46
CA ARG A 151 -11.79 15.82 -2.40
C ARG A 151 -12.32 15.12 -1.15
N SER A 152 -12.83 13.89 -1.27
CA SER A 152 -13.18 13.04 -0.12
C SER A 152 -12.04 12.96 0.88
N LEU A 153 -10.80 12.82 0.39
CA LEU A 153 -9.61 12.82 1.22
C LEU A 153 -9.06 14.24 1.41
N GLU A 154 -8.81 14.99 0.33
CA GLU A 154 -8.05 16.25 0.45
C GLU A 154 -8.74 17.31 1.33
N TYR A 155 -10.07 17.39 1.27
CA TYR A 155 -10.83 18.46 1.92
C TYR A 155 -11.68 17.96 3.09
N TYR A 156 -12.11 16.69 3.05
CA TYR A 156 -13.10 16.17 3.98
C TYR A 156 -12.60 14.96 4.78
N ALA A 157 -11.30 14.59 4.71
CA ALA A 157 -10.79 13.40 5.38
C ALA A 157 -11.15 13.28 6.87
N ASP A 158 -11.15 14.41 7.60
CA ASP A 158 -11.46 14.45 9.03
C ASP A 158 -12.97 14.49 9.34
N LYS A 159 -13.81 14.57 8.30
CA LYS A 159 -15.27 14.68 8.45
C LYS A 159 -15.93 13.31 8.49
N PRO A 160 -16.99 13.16 9.30
CA PRO A 160 -17.82 11.98 9.25
C PRO A 160 -18.49 11.87 7.88
N ILE A 161 -18.74 10.64 7.46
CA ILE A 161 -19.56 10.34 6.27
C ILE A 161 -20.94 11.00 6.45
N PRO A 162 -21.42 11.86 5.52
CA PRO A 162 -22.67 12.59 5.69
C PRO A 162 -23.91 11.71 5.88
N HIS A 163 -24.06 10.69 5.03
CA HIS A 163 -25.18 9.75 5.08
C HIS A 163 -24.70 8.38 5.55
N GLN A 164 -24.82 8.11 6.84
CA GLN A 164 -24.50 6.80 7.46
C GLN A 164 -25.72 5.87 7.55
N GLU A 165 -26.86 6.32 7.04
CA GLU A 165 -28.11 5.55 7.04
C GLU A 165 -27.97 4.34 6.12
N PHE A 166 -28.38 3.17 6.60
CA PHE A 166 -28.34 1.91 5.85
C PHE A 166 -29.02 2.01 4.48
N GLU A 167 -30.10 2.79 4.40
CA GLU A 167 -30.87 3.00 3.17
C GLU A 167 -30.08 3.70 2.06
N TYR A 168 -29.18 4.63 2.42
CA TYR A 168 -28.42 5.42 1.44
C TYR A 168 -27.51 4.53 0.61
N GLN A 169 -26.65 3.76 1.28
CA GLN A 169 -25.72 2.85 0.62
C GLN A 169 -26.48 1.74 -0.11
N ASN A 170 -27.46 1.11 0.53
CA ASN A 170 -28.23 0.02 -0.08
C ASN A 170 -28.88 0.42 -1.40
N HIS A 171 -29.52 1.60 -1.44
CA HIS A 171 -30.16 2.07 -2.66
C HIS A 171 -29.15 2.25 -3.80
N ILE A 172 -28.00 2.87 -3.52
CA ILE A 172 -26.91 2.99 -4.51
C ILE A 172 -26.43 1.60 -4.96
N THR A 173 -26.23 0.68 -4.01
CA THR A 173 -25.79 -0.68 -4.34
C THR A 173 -26.80 -1.45 -5.17
N ASP A 174 -28.11 -1.29 -4.91
CA ASP A 174 -29.18 -1.96 -5.63
C ASP A 174 -29.27 -1.45 -7.07
N VAL A 175 -29.21 -0.13 -7.27
CA VAL A 175 -29.20 0.49 -8.60
C VAL A 175 -28.00 0.00 -9.41
N LEU A 176 -26.80 0.03 -8.82
CA LEU A 176 -25.59 -0.44 -9.49
C LEU A 176 -25.66 -1.95 -9.77
N ALA A 177 -25.99 -2.78 -8.77
CA ALA A 177 -26.06 -4.22 -8.92
C ALA A 177 -27.04 -4.64 -10.04
N ASN A 178 -28.23 -4.02 -10.07
CA ASN A 178 -29.22 -4.28 -11.11
C ASN A 178 -28.69 -3.93 -12.50
N ALA A 179 -28.05 -2.77 -12.66
CA ALA A 179 -27.48 -2.34 -13.94
C ALA A 179 -26.31 -3.25 -14.39
N PHE A 180 -25.41 -3.63 -13.49
CA PHE A 180 -24.31 -4.54 -13.82
C PHE A 180 -24.80 -5.96 -14.16
N ASN A 181 -25.89 -6.41 -13.53
CA ASN A 181 -26.50 -7.72 -13.78
C ASN A 181 -27.33 -7.77 -15.08
N SER A 182 -27.98 -6.68 -15.48
CA SER A 182 -28.80 -6.63 -16.71
C SER A 182 -27.96 -6.86 -17.97
N ASN A 183 -26.67 -6.46 -17.94
CA ASN A 183 -25.77 -6.40 -19.09
C ASN A 183 -26.29 -5.54 -20.26
N ASP A 184 -27.28 -4.68 -20.03
CA ASP A 184 -27.73 -3.71 -21.02
C ASP A 184 -26.81 -2.49 -21.01
N LYS A 185 -26.17 -2.21 -22.15
CA LYS A 185 -25.25 -1.08 -22.32
C LYS A 185 -25.95 0.27 -22.35
N LYS A 186 -27.28 0.29 -22.49
CA LYS A 186 -28.09 1.50 -22.50
C LYS A 186 -28.48 1.97 -21.11
N GLU A 187 -28.24 1.16 -20.09
CA GLU A 187 -28.46 1.56 -18.70
C GLU A 187 -27.59 2.76 -18.35
N THR A 188 -28.16 3.69 -17.58
CA THR A 188 -27.48 4.91 -17.13
C THR A 188 -27.58 5.07 -15.60
N PRO A 189 -27.11 4.07 -14.82
CA PRO A 189 -27.26 4.08 -13.37
C PRO A 189 -26.60 5.30 -12.70
N ILE A 190 -25.48 5.80 -13.24
CA ILE A 190 -24.78 6.97 -12.68
C ILE A 190 -25.62 8.22 -12.91
N GLN A 191 -26.18 8.39 -14.11
CA GLN A 191 -27.09 9.50 -14.40
C GLN A 191 -28.34 9.43 -13.52
N GLN A 192 -28.94 8.25 -13.33
CA GLN A 192 -30.08 8.04 -12.44
C GLN A 192 -29.74 8.53 -11.02
N LEU A 193 -28.67 8.00 -10.42
CA LEU A 193 -28.24 8.38 -9.07
C LEU A 193 -27.89 9.87 -8.99
N SER A 194 -27.27 10.43 -10.04
CA SER A 194 -26.93 11.86 -10.09
C SER A 194 -28.16 12.76 -10.02
N VAL A 195 -29.28 12.35 -10.63
CA VAL A 195 -30.55 13.07 -10.58
C VAL A 195 -31.22 12.90 -9.22
N GLU A 196 -31.32 11.65 -8.73
CA GLU A 196 -31.97 11.32 -7.45
C GLU A 196 -31.33 12.06 -6.27
N TYR A 197 -30.00 12.12 -6.22
CA TYR A 197 -29.26 12.79 -5.16
C TYR A 197 -28.91 14.25 -5.46
N SER A 198 -29.49 14.83 -6.53
CA SER A 198 -29.26 16.24 -6.91
C SER A 198 -27.78 16.61 -7.00
N PHE A 199 -26.96 15.75 -7.60
CA PHE A 199 -25.49 15.83 -7.59
C PHE A 199 -24.94 17.20 -8.00
N GLY A 200 -25.60 17.89 -8.94
CA GLY A 200 -25.21 19.23 -9.41
C GLY A 200 -25.48 20.38 -8.44
N SER A 201 -26.28 20.17 -7.39
CA SER A 201 -26.69 21.22 -6.44
C SER A 201 -26.63 20.79 -4.95
N CYS A 202 -26.31 19.54 -4.66
CA CYS A 202 -26.09 19.05 -3.30
C CYS A 202 -24.84 19.67 -2.67
N LYS A 203 -24.64 19.47 -1.36
CA LYS A 203 -23.40 19.94 -0.71
C LYS A 203 -22.21 19.17 -1.28
N GLU A 204 -21.07 19.83 -1.37
CA GLU A 204 -19.89 19.20 -1.97
C GLU A 204 -19.47 17.89 -1.25
N ILE A 205 -19.56 17.84 0.07
CA ILE A 205 -19.26 16.61 0.82
C ILE A 205 -20.22 15.45 0.48
N GLU A 206 -21.49 15.75 0.19
CA GLU A 206 -22.49 14.76 -0.24
C GLU A 206 -22.18 14.27 -1.67
N ALA A 207 -21.76 15.19 -2.55
CA ALA A 207 -21.24 14.82 -3.88
C ALA A 207 -19.98 13.93 -3.77
N CYS A 208 -19.05 14.25 -2.87
CA CYS A 208 -17.86 13.45 -2.59
C CYS A 208 -18.23 12.05 -2.12
N GLN A 209 -19.17 11.94 -1.16
CA GLN A 209 -19.68 10.65 -0.70
C GLN A 209 -20.28 9.85 -1.85
N LEU A 210 -21.19 10.45 -2.63
CA LEU A 210 -21.85 9.75 -3.74
C LEU A 210 -20.85 9.20 -4.76
N VAL A 211 -19.90 10.02 -5.22
CA VAL A 211 -18.87 9.58 -6.18
C VAL A 211 -18.03 8.45 -5.59
N THR A 212 -17.66 8.54 -4.31
CA THR A 212 -16.80 7.57 -3.65
C THR A 212 -17.51 6.22 -3.48
N VAL A 213 -18.77 6.22 -3.05
CA VAL A 213 -19.61 5.00 -2.96
C VAL A 213 -19.83 4.39 -4.35
N ILE A 214 -20.11 5.21 -5.38
CA ILE A 214 -20.21 4.72 -6.75
C ILE A 214 -18.90 4.05 -7.19
N ALA A 215 -17.74 4.65 -6.86
CA ALA A 215 -16.44 4.11 -7.24
C ALA A 215 -16.16 2.74 -6.60
N GLU A 216 -16.46 2.61 -5.30
CA GLU A 216 -16.34 1.35 -4.54
C GLU A 216 -17.18 0.24 -5.18
N PHE A 217 -18.49 0.46 -5.30
CA PHE A 217 -19.39 -0.59 -5.76
C PHE A 217 -19.30 -0.86 -7.26
N ALA A 218 -18.95 0.13 -8.08
CA ALA A 218 -18.64 -0.11 -9.48
C ALA A 218 -17.39 -0.98 -9.66
N ALA A 219 -16.40 -0.87 -8.77
CA ALA A 219 -15.24 -1.75 -8.79
C ALA A 219 -15.61 -3.19 -8.39
N ILE A 220 -16.40 -3.34 -7.33
CA ILE A 220 -16.90 -4.64 -6.85
C ILE A 220 -17.72 -5.34 -7.94
N TYR A 221 -18.75 -4.68 -8.50
CA TYR A 221 -19.65 -5.28 -9.48
C TYR A 221 -19.05 -5.37 -10.89
N GLY A 222 -18.08 -4.51 -11.20
CA GLY A 222 -17.37 -4.54 -12.47
C GLY A 222 -16.47 -5.77 -12.64
N ASN A 223 -16.03 -6.36 -11.53
CA ASN A 223 -15.13 -7.50 -11.53
C ASN A 223 -15.86 -8.84 -11.73
N LYS A 224 -15.91 -9.29 -12.98
CA LYS A 224 -16.46 -10.61 -13.32
C LYS A 224 -15.52 -11.78 -13.00
N ASN A 225 -14.24 -11.53 -12.74
CA ASN A 225 -13.21 -12.55 -12.55
C ASN A 225 -12.44 -12.30 -11.25
N LYS A 226 -13.15 -12.16 -10.12
CA LYS A 226 -12.51 -12.04 -8.81
C LYS A 226 -11.54 -13.19 -8.63
N ASN A 227 -10.26 -12.89 -8.40
CA ASN A 227 -9.25 -13.92 -8.21
C ASN A 227 -9.49 -14.59 -6.85
N ILE A 228 -10.21 -15.71 -6.87
CA ILE A 228 -10.68 -16.41 -5.66
C ILE A 228 -9.51 -16.99 -4.86
N ASP A 229 -8.36 -17.18 -5.51
CA ASP A 229 -7.17 -17.77 -4.89
C ASP A 229 -6.37 -16.76 -4.05
N LYS A 230 -6.74 -15.46 -4.08
CA LYS A 230 -6.06 -14.41 -3.33
C LYS A 230 -6.95 -13.79 -2.26
N SER A 231 -6.36 -13.59 -1.08
CA SER A 231 -6.97 -12.92 0.06
C SER A 231 -6.38 -11.53 0.24
N TYR A 232 -7.13 -10.49 -0.10
CA TYR A 232 -6.72 -9.10 0.12
C TYR A 232 -7.33 -8.47 1.38
N GLY A 233 -8.18 -9.21 2.11
CA GLY A 233 -8.93 -8.72 3.26
C GLY A 233 -10.30 -8.15 2.89
N SER A 234 -11.09 -7.82 3.91
CA SER A 234 -12.41 -7.18 3.80
C SER A 234 -12.48 -6.06 4.82
N PRO A 235 -11.90 -4.87 4.52
CA PRO A 235 -11.81 -3.79 5.50
C PRO A 235 -13.16 -3.38 6.07
N GLY A 236 -13.23 -3.18 7.39
CA GLY A 236 -14.48 -2.86 8.10
C GLY A 236 -15.40 -4.07 8.35
N GLY A 237 -15.06 -5.27 7.87
CA GLY A 237 -15.90 -6.48 8.01
C GLY A 237 -15.44 -7.48 9.08
N TYR A 238 -14.37 -7.19 9.82
CA TYR A 238 -13.67 -8.20 10.63
C TYR A 238 -14.07 -8.23 12.13
N ASP A 239 -13.84 -7.17 12.92
CA ASP A 239 -14.06 -7.18 14.38
C ASP A 239 -14.49 -5.80 14.94
N GLY A 240 -15.73 -5.38 14.67
CA GLY A 240 -16.31 -4.14 15.24
C GLY A 240 -15.71 -2.83 14.72
N GLU A 241 -14.83 -2.92 13.73
CA GLU A 241 -14.18 -1.82 13.04
C GLU A 241 -15.20 -0.95 12.32
N VAL A 242 -14.99 0.36 12.35
CA VAL A 242 -15.96 1.30 11.78
C VAL A 242 -15.30 2.13 10.68
N ILE A 243 -15.93 2.10 9.51
CA ILE A 243 -15.71 3.04 8.41
C ILE A 243 -16.62 4.24 8.68
N GLU A 244 -16.08 5.30 9.25
CA GLU A 244 -16.89 6.42 9.77
C GLU A 244 -16.54 7.78 9.15
N THR A 245 -15.33 7.91 8.62
CA THR A 245 -14.82 9.15 8.03
C THR A 245 -14.78 9.10 6.50
N MET A 246 -14.75 10.27 5.86
CA MET A 246 -14.53 10.35 4.41
C MET A 246 -13.13 9.84 4.01
N GLU A 247 -12.14 9.88 4.91
CA GLU A 247 -10.83 9.24 4.73
C GLU A 247 -10.96 7.73 4.63
N ASP A 248 -11.68 7.10 5.56
CA ASP A 248 -11.90 5.65 5.56
C ASP A 248 -12.65 5.23 4.28
N LEU A 249 -13.71 5.98 3.91
CA LEU A 249 -14.49 5.72 2.70
C LEU A 249 -13.65 5.88 1.42
N PHE A 250 -12.79 6.90 1.34
CA PHE A 250 -11.88 7.08 0.21
C PHE A 250 -10.91 5.92 0.07
N LEU A 251 -10.26 5.52 1.18
CA LEU A 251 -9.29 4.43 1.17
C LEU A 251 -9.96 3.09 0.86
N LEU A 252 -11.19 2.86 1.34
CA LEU A 252 -11.99 1.68 1.02
C LEU A 252 -12.35 1.61 -0.46
N ALA A 253 -12.85 2.71 -1.04
CA ALA A 253 -13.13 2.75 -2.47
C ALA A 253 -11.87 2.54 -3.30
N LEU A 254 -10.74 3.15 -2.92
CA LEU A 254 -9.47 2.97 -3.62
C LEU A 254 -8.93 1.54 -3.48
N PHE A 255 -9.13 0.90 -2.31
CA PHE A 255 -8.83 -0.52 -2.08
C PHE A 255 -9.61 -1.42 -3.04
N GLU A 256 -10.93 -1.22 -3.14
CA GLU A 256 -11.77 -2.02 -4.02
C GLU A 256 -11.40 -1.81 -5.49
N ILE A 257 -11.12 -0.58 -5.91
CA ILE A 257 -10.65 -0.31 -7.29
C ILE A 257 -9.32 -1.00 -7.55
N TYR A 258 -8.35 -0.87 -6.64
CA TYR A 258 -7.03 -1.46 -6.82
C TYR A 258 -7.08 -2.98 -6.93
N THR A 259 -7.78 -3.62 -6.00
CA THR A 259 -7.83 -5.08 -5.92
C THR A 259 -8.71 -5.74 -6.98
N ASN A 260 -9.76 -5.04 -7.46
CA ASN A 260 -10.71 -5.60 -8.42
C ASN A 260 -10.51 -5.13 -9.86
N CYS A 261 -9.87 -3.99 -10.09
CA CYS A 261 -9.73 -3.39 -11.41
C CYS A 261 -8.27 -3.21 -11.87
N VAL A 262 -7.30 -3.30 -10.96
CA VAL A 262 -5.88 -3.05 -11.27
C VAL A 262 -5.01 -4.30 -11.16
N LEU A 263 -5.16 -5.08 -10.09
CA LEU A 263 -4.45 -6.35 -9.86
C LEU A 263 -4.99 -7.50 -10.71
#